data_AF-A0A1E7HZ72-F1
#
_entry.id   AF-A0A1E7HZ72-F1
#
_cell.length_a   1.000
_cell.length_b   1.000
_cell.length_c   1.000
_cell.angle_alpha   90.00
_cell.angle_beta   90.00
_cell.angle_gamma   90.00
#
_symmetry.space_group_name_H-M   'P 1'
#
loop_
_entity.id
_entity.type
_entity.pdbx_description
1 polymer ?
#
loop_
_entity_poly.entity_id
_entity_poly.type
_entity_poly.pdbx_seq_one_letter_code
_entity_poly.pdbx_strand_id
1 'polypeptide(L)'
;MKCANKIVLVFCYIIAGILSLHFVGHEAFAAEKASSWRPIYDLILRWINFGIIVFLVVKYAKTPLMNFLRGQKEKLAREIKRLENKQQGISANIEETLKTIDESEVRFAELKERIVRQGEKKKEAIIQTAQKQSKMMLEDAKRRIDTYFIQAKNKFRGEMIDRAIDLAIERIPKEITAEDNEKLTIEYITLVK
;
A
#
# COMPACT_ATOMS: atom_id res chain seq x y z
N MET A 1 -35.61 -11.03 29.01
CA MET A 1 -36.78 -10.33 28.40
C MET A 1 -37.84 -11.27 27.80
N LYS A 2 -37.51 -12.49 27.32
CA LYS A 2 -38.50 -13.39 26.71
C LYS A 2 -39.54 -13.96 27.72
N CYS A 3 -39.18 -14.19 28.98
CA CYS A 3 -40.10 -14.73 29.99
C CYS A 3 -41.19 -13.73 30.44
N ALA A 4 -40.85 -12.44 30.60
CA ALA A 4 -41.83 -11.42 30.98
C ALA A 4 -42.90 -11.22 29.89
N ASN A 5 -42.49 -11.29 28.61
CA ASN A 5 -43.43 -11.17 27.49
C ASN A 5 -44.36 -12.39 27.39
N LYS A 6 -43.86 -13.60 27.70
CA LYS A 6 -44.69 -14.82 27.79
C LYS A 6 -45.69 -14.75 28.94
N ILE A 7 -45.30 -14.21 30.10
CA ILE A 7 -46.21 -14.06 31.26
C ILE A 7 -47.29 -13.00 30.97
N VAL A 8 -46.93 -11.88 30.34
CA VAL A 8 -47.91 -10.85 29.93
C VAL A 8 -48.85 -11.38 28.84
N LEU A 9 -48.34 -12.13 27.87
CA LEU A 9 -49.18 -12.79 26.85
C LEU A 9 -50.13 -13.79 27.48
N VAL A 10 -49.65 -14.68 28.36
CA VAL A 10 -50.48 -15.65 29.07
C VAL A 10 -51.54 -14.95 29.91
N PHE A 11 -51.19 -13.84 30.58
CA PHE A 11 -52.15 -13.05 31.35
C PHE A 11 -53.20 -12.36 30.46
N CYS A 12 -52.80 -11.81 29.31
CA CYS A 12 -53.73 -11.26 28.33
C CYS A 12 -54.63 -12.33 27.70
N TYR A 13 -54.13 -13.55 27.46
CA TYR A 13 -54.93 -14.68 26.98
C TYR A 13 -55.92 -15.17 28.04
N ILE A 14 -55.53 -15.20 29.32
CA ILE A 14 -56.43 -15.53 30.43
C ILE A 14 -57.51 -14.47 30.56
N ILE A 15 -57.15 -13.18 30.49
CA ILE A 15 -58.13 -12.08 30.54
C ILE A 15 -59.06 -12.12 29.32
N ALA A 16 -58.54 -12.35 28.11
CA ALA A 16 -59.34 -12.48 26.90
C ALA A 16 -60.24 -13.71 26.94
N GLY A 17 -59.78 -14.82 27.54
CA GLY A 17 -60.59 -16.02 27.77
C GLY A 17 -61.73 -15.77 28.74
N ILE A 18 -61.48 -15.06 29.84
CA ILE A 18 -62.50 -14.68 30.84
C ILE A 18 -63.49 -13.66 30.25
N LEU A 19 -63.02 -12.68 29.47
CA LEU A 19 -63.88 -11.73 28.75
C LEU A 19 -64.72 -12.41 27.67
N SER A 20 -64.16 -13.37 26.93
CA SER A 20 -64.89 -14.18 25.94
C SER A 20 -65.98 -15.02 26.61
N LEU A 21 -65.69 -15.63 27.77
CA LEU A 21 -66.69 -16.35 28.56
C LEU A 21 -67.85 -15.45 29.02
N HIS A 22 -67.55 -14.20 29.37
CA HIS A 22 -68.57 -13.19 29.72
C HIS A 22 -69.35 -12.65 28.52
N PHE A 23 -68.77 -12.66 27.31
CA PHE A 23 -69.44 -12.18 26.10
C PHE A 23 -70.27 -13.27 25.40
N VAL A 24 -69.91 -14.55 25.57
CA VAL A 24 -70.62 -15.73 25.04
C VAL A 24 -71.70 -16.23 26.01
N GLY A 25 -71.68 -15.80 27.27
CA GLY A 25 -72.76 -16.02 28.24
C GLY A 25 -74.02 -15.22 27.90
N HIS A 26 -74.72 -15.61 26.83
CA HIS A 26 -76.06 -15.14 26.53
C HIS A 26 -77.02 -15.55 27.65
N GLU A 27 -77.96 -14.67 28.01
CA GLU A 27 -79.01 -14.95 28.98
C GLU A 27 -79.71 -16.28 28.65
N ALA A 28 -79.57 -17.26 29.53
CA ALA A 28 -80.43 -18.43 29.52
C ALA A 28 -81.84 -17.93 29.87
N PHE A 29 -82.68 -17.74 28.85
CA PHE A 29 -84.10 -17.43 29.00
C PHE A 29 -84.82 -18.62 29.65
N ALA A 30 -84.71 -18.73 30.97
CA ALA A 30 -85.65 -19.47 31.79
C ALA A 30 -86.79 -18.52 32.14
N ALA A 31 -87.91 -18.66 31.42
CA ALA A 31 -89.13 -17.93 31.68
C ALA A 31 -89.72 -18.38 33.02
N GLU A 32 -89.57 -17.56 34.07
CA GLU A 32 -90.60 -17.40 35.10
C GLU A 32 -90.36 -16.14 35.92
N LYS A 33 -91.44 -15.40 36.19
CA LYS A 33 -91.45 -14.20 37.03
C LYS A 33 -90.82 -14.48 38.41
N ALA A 34 -89.63 -13.95 38.66
CA ALA A 34 -89.09 -13.86 40.01
C ALA A 34 -88.24 -12.60 40.23
N SER A 35 -88.90 -11.55 40.73
CA SER A 35 -88.37 -10.38 41.44
C SER A 35 -87.47 -9.37 40.69
N SER A 36 -87.78 -8.10 40.89
CA SER A 36 -87.18 -6.90 40.28
C SER A 36 -85.69 -6.66 40.53
N TRP A 37 -85.03 -7.46 41.38
CA TRP A 37 -83.66 -7.17 41.84
C TRP A 37 -82.55 -7.92 41.10
N ARG A 38 -82.85 -9.01 40.38
CA ARG A 38 -81.84 -9.85 39.70
C ARG A 38 -81.06 -9.11 38.58
N PRO A 39 -81.69 -8.35 37.68
CA PRO A 39 -80.95 -7.63 36.62
C PRO A 39 -80.00 -6.56 37.16
N ILE A 40 -80.37 -5.93 38.28
CA ILE A 40 -79.56 -4.92 38.97
C ILE A 40 -78.36 -5.60 39.65
N TYR A 41 -78.58 -6.76 40.27
CA TYR A 41 -77.53 -7.57 40.88
C TYR A 41 -76.49 -8.04 39.85
N ASP A 42 -76.92 -8.52 38.69
CA ASP A 42 -76.02 -8.98 37.62
C ASP A 42 -75.19 -7.81 37.04
N LEU A 43 -75.80 -6.63 36.90
CA LEU A 43 -75.08 -5.42 36.47
C LEU A 43 -74.01 -4.99 37.48
N ILE A 44 -74.33 -4.99 38.77
CA ILE A 44 -73.38 -4.67 39.86
C ILE A 44 -72.22 -5.68 39.87
N LEU A 45 -72.54 -6.97 39.75
CA LEU A 45 -71.53 -8.04 39.73
C LEU A 45 -70.58 -7.91 38.52
N ARG A 46 -71.10 -7.50 37.36
CA ARG A 46 -70.29 -7.22 36.16
C ARG A 46 -69.34 -6.03 36.36
N TRP A 47 -69.81 -4.95 36.97
CA TRP A 47 -68.96 -3.79 37.29
C TRP A 47 -67.89 -4.12 38.33
N ILE A 48 -68.21 -4.94 39.33
CA ILE A 48 -67.23 -5.44 40.30
C ILE A 48 -66.17 -6.28 39.58
N ASN A 49 -66.57 -7.19 38.70
CA ASN A 49 -65.63 -8.02 37.94
C ASN A 49 -64.74 -7.17 37.01
N PHE A 50 -65.32 -6.21 36.30
CA PHE A 50 -64.58 -5.25 35.50
C PHE A 50 -63.56 -4.47 36.34
N GLY A 51 -63.96 -4.00 37.52
CA GLY A 51 -63.07 -3.34 38.48
C GLY A 51 -61.90 -4.21 38.92
N ILE A 52 -62.15 -5.50 39.21
CA ILE A 52 -61.11 -6.49 39.56
C ILE A 52 -60.12 -6.68 38.41
N ILE A 53 -60.61 -6.84 37.17
CA ILE A 53 -59.75 -7.01 35.98
C ILE A 53 -58.92 -5.76 35.74
N VAL A 54 -59.52 -4.56 35.78
CA VAL A 54 -58.80 -3.29 35.61
C VAL A 54 -57.74 -3.12 36.69
N PHE A 55 -58.07 -3.42 37.95
CA PHE A 55 -57.12 -3.35 39.06
C PHE A 55 -55.93 -4.29 38.83
N LEU A 56 -56.18 -5.53 38.41
CA LEU A 56 -55.15 -6.50 38.07
C LEU A 56 -54.28 -6.01 36.90
N VAL A 57 -54.89 -5.51 35.82
CA VAL A 57 -54.15 -4.99 34.66
C VAL A 57 -53.28 -3.80 35.05
N VAL A 58 -53.81 -2.82 35.78
CA VAL A 58 -53.03 -1.65 36.21
C VAL A 58 -51.89 -2.06 37.15
N LYS A 59 -52.14 -3.00 38.07
CA LYS A 59 -51.12 -3.48 39.01
C LYS A 59 -49.99 -4.25 38.33
N TYR A 60 -50.31 -5.13 37.38
CA TYR A 60 -49.32 -6.02 36.75
C TYR A 60 -48.74 -5.50 35.43
N ALA A 61 -49.50 -4.74 34.63
CA ALA A 61 -49.08 -4.26 33.30
C ALA A 61 -48.34 -2.91 33.32
N LYS A 62 -48.54 -2.08 34.36
CA LYS A 62 -47.91 -0.74 34.46
C LYS A 62 -46.38 -0.83 34.42
N THR A 63 -45.80 -1.74 35.19
CA THR A 63 -44.35 -1.93 35.27
C THR A 63 -43.72 -2.41 33.96
N PRO A 64 -44.17 -3.53 33.32
CA PRO A 64 -43.60 -3.97 32.06
C PRO A 64 -43.81 -2.99 30.91
N LEU A 65 -44.95 -2.30 30.85
CA LEU A 65 -45.22 -1.31 29.80
C LEU A 65 -44.31 -0.08 29.93
N MET A 66 -44.13 0.45 31.14
CA MET A 66 -43.22 1.57 31.39
C MET A 66 -41.76 1.19 31.09
N ASN A 67 -41.35 -0.03 31.47
CA ASN A 67 -40.00 -0.53 31.20
C ASN A 67 -39.77 -0.72 29.68
N PHE A 68 -40.78 -1.15 28.93
CA PHE A 68 -40.68 -1.26 27.47
C PHE A 68 -40.51 0.11 26.81
N LEU A 69 -41.34 1.10 27.17
CA LEU A 69 -41.25 2.45 26.62
C LEU A 69 -39.92 3.14 26.98
N ARG A 70 -39.47 3.00 28.22
CA ARG A 70 -38.14 3.48 28.64
C ARG A 70 -37.02 2.80 27.86
N GLY A 71 -37.10 1.49 27.69
CA GLY A 71 -36.13 0.72 26.89
C GLY A 71 -36.06 1.17 25.43
N GLN A 72 -37.20 1.52 24.81
CA GLN A 72 -37.22 2.07 23.45
C GLN A 72 -36.62 3.47 23.38
N LYS A 73 -36.98 4.36 24.33
CA LYS A 73 -36.39 5.70 24.42
C LYS A 73 -34.87 5.64 24.58
N GLU A 74 -34.38 4.78 25.46
CA GLU A 74 -32.95 4.58 25.67
C GLU A 74 -32.24 4.00 24.45
N LYS A 75 -32.87 3.05 23.74
CA LYS A 75 -32.31 2.52 22.48
C LYS A 75 -32.17 3.62 21.44
N LEU A 76 -33.22 4.42 21.24
CA LEU A 76 -33.20 5.52 20.28
C LEU A 76 -32.16 6.58 20.67
N ALA A 77 -32.09 6.96 21.95
CA ALA A 77 -31.07 7.90 22.43
C ALA A 77 -29.64 7.37 22.23
N ARG A 78 -29.40 6.07 22.48
CA ARG A 78 -28.10 5.44 22.20
C ARG A 78 -27.79 5.42 20.71
N GLU A 79 -28.79 5.17 19.86
CA GLU A 79 -28.60 5.15 18.41
C GLU A 79 -28.27 6.54 17.86
N ILE A 80 -28.99 7.57 18.28
CA ILE A 80 -28.71 8.98 17.93
C ILE A 80 -27.29 9.35 18.36
N LYS A 81 -26.94 9.12 19.64
CA LYS A 81 -25.59 9.42 20.14
C LYS A 81 -24.50 8.67 19.37
N ARG A 82 -24.76 7.42 18.96
CA ARG A 82 -23.83 6.64 18.14
C ARG A 82 -23.67 7.24 16.74
N LEU A 83 -24.76 7.71 16.12
CA LEU A 83 -24.72 8.36 14.80
C LEU A 83 -23.99 9.70 14.86
N GLU A 84 -24.24 10.52 15.88
CA GLU A 84 -23.54 11.79 16.11
C GLU A 84 -22.03 11.56 16.30
N ASN A 85 -21.64 10.62 17.16
CA ASN A 85 -20.22 10.26 17.36
C ASN A 85 -19.57 9.76 16.06
N LYS A 86 -20.30 8.99 15.25
CA LYS A 86 -19.81 8.53 13.93
C LYS A 86 -19.65 9.69 12.96
N GLN A 87 -20.59 10.62 12.92
CA GLN A 87 -20.51 11.79 12.06
C GLN A 87 -19.32 12.68 12.45
N GLN A 88 -19.10 12.88 13.76
CA GLN A 88 -17.94 13.63 14.25
C GLN A 88 -16.63 12.92 13.90
N GLY A 89 -16.55 11.60 14.10
CA GLY A 89 -15.37 10.81 13.74
C GLY A 89 -15.07 10.81 12.24
N ILE A 90 -16.09 10.71 11.39
CA ILE A 90 -15.92 10.81 9.92
C ILE A 90 -15.41 12.20 9.54
N SER A 91 -15.96 13.26 10.12
CA SER A 91 -15.55 14.63 9.82
C SER A 91 -14.09 14.87 10.20
N ALA A 92 -13.67 14.40 11.38
CA ALA A 92 -12.28 14.47 11.83
C ALA A 92 -11.34 13.68 10.90
N ASN A 93 -11.74 12.46 10.51
CA ASN A 93 -10.95 11.63 9.58
C ASN A 93 -10.81 12.30 8.20
N ILE A 94 -11.85 12.97 7.71
CA ILE A 94 -11.79 13.74 6.45
C ILE A 94 -10.79 14.87 6.56
N GLU A 95 -10.83 15.66 7.64
CA GLU A 95 -9.89 16.75 7.88
C GLU A 95 -8.44 16.25 7.96
N GLU A 96 -8.18 15.17 8.70
CA GLU A 96 -6.86 14.54 8.80
C GLU A 96 -6.38 14.01 7.43
N THR A 97 -7.28 13.41 6.65
CA THR A 97 -6.95 12.90 5.31
C THR A 97 -6.61 14.05 4.36
N LEU A 98 -7.38 15.13 4.37
CA LEU A 98 -7.11 16.32 3.56
C LEU A 98 -5.76 16.94 3.92
N LYS A 99 -5.48 17.10 5.22
CA LYS A 99 -4.17 17.57 5.69
C LYS A 99 -3.03 16.67 5.23
N THR A 100 -3.23 15.34 5.29
CA THR A 100 -2.24 14.36 4.83
C THR A 100 -2.00 14.44 3.33
N ILE A 101 -3.05 14.73 2.54
CA ILE A 101 -2.94 14.95 1.08
C ILE A 101 -2.11 16.21 0.81
N ASP A 102 -2.43 17.34 1.44
CA ASP A 102 -1.68 18.59 1.27
C ASP A 102 -0.20 18.43 1.63
N GLU A 103 0.09 17.80 2.77
CA GLU A 103 1.46 17.48 3.17
C GLU A 103 2.15 16.55 2.17
N SER A 104 1.41 15.61 1.59
CA SER A 104 1.94 14.70 0.56
C SER A 104 2.28 15.43 -0.73
N GLU A 105 1.44 16.36 -1.18
CA GLU A 105 1.71 17.15 -2.38
C GLU A 105 2.99 17.97 -2.26
N VAL A 106 3.21 18.61 -1.09
CA VAL A 106 4.45 19.33 -0.80
C VAL A 106 5.66 18.38 -0.86
N ARG A 107 5.57 17.22 -0.19
CA ARG A 107 6.66 16.22 -0.23
C ARG A 107 6.93 15.70 -1.64
N PHE A 108 5.89 15.50 -2.46
CA PHE A 108 6.04 15.08 -3.85
C PHE A 108 6.74 16.14 -4.70
N ALA A 109 6.41 17.42 -4.51
CA ALA A 109 7.09 18.51 -5.20
C ALA A 109 8.57 18.57 -4.83
N GLU A 110 8.90 18.49 -3.54
CA GLU A 110 10.29 18.45 -3.05
C GLU A 110 11.05 17.22 -3.57
N LEU A 111 10.41 16.05 -3.60
CA LEU A 111 11.00 14.82 -4.12
C LEU A 111 11.29 14.95 -5.62
N LYS A 112 10.36 15.51 -6.40
CA LYS A 112 10.53 15.75 -7.82
C LYS A 112 11.72 16.68 -8.07
N GLU A 113 11.81 17.79 -7.34
CA GLU A 113 12.93 18.73 -7.46
C GLU A 113 14.26 18.06 -7.13
N ARG A 114 14.30 17.28 -6.05
CA ARG A 114 15.50 16.51 -5.65
C ARG A 114 15.94 15.55 -6.73
N ILE A 115 15.00 14.81 -7.34
CA ILE A 115 15.29 13.85 -8.42
C ILE A 115 15.85 14.58 -9.64
N VAL A 116 15.26 15.70 -10.05
CA VAL A 116 15.75 16.51 -11.18
C VAL A 116 17.17 17.00 -10.90
N ARG A 117 17.41 17.59 -9.73
CA ARG A 117 18.73 18.10 -9.33
C ARG A 117 19.79 16.99 -9.27
N GLN A 118 19.43 15.81 -8.76
CA GLN A 118 20.32 14.65 -8.75
C GLN A 118 20.59 14.13 -10.15
N GLY A 119 19.58 14.11 -11.02
CA GLY A 119 19.70 13.73 -12.43
C GLY A 119 20.66 14.66 -13.19
N GLU A 120 20.50 15.97 -13.04
CA GLU A 120 21.39 16.97 -13.65
C GLU A 120 22.83 16.83 -13.17
N LYS A 121 23.04 16.70 -11.85
CA LYS A 121 24.38 16.49 -11.27
C LYS A 121 25.02 15.20 -11.79
N LYS A 122 24.24 14.12 -11.89
CA LYS A 122 24.74 12.83 -12.40
C LYS A 122 25.04 12.90 -13.89
N LYS A 123 24.21 13.56 -14.69
CA LYS A 123 24.46 13.82 -16.11
C LYS A 123 25.79 14.55 -16.29
N GLU A 124 25.99 15.63 -15.56
CA GLU A 124 27.22 16.43 -15.62
C GLU A 124 28.45 15.59 -15.24
N ALA A 125 28.36 14.81 -14.15
CA ALA A 125 29.44 13.91 -13.73
C ALA A 125 29.77 12.85 -14.79
N ILE A 126 28.78 12.28 -15.48
CA ILE A 126 28.99 11.32 -16.58
C ILE A 126 29.72 12.00 -17.74
N ILE A 127 29.28 13.20 -18.14
CA ILE A 127 29.91 13.95 -19.23
C ILE A 127 31.37 14.26 -18.91
N GLN A 128 31.66 14.78 -17.71
CA GLN A 128 33.02 15.08 -17.27
C GLN A 128 33.90 13.82 -17.23
N THR A 129 33.36 12.70 -16.74
CA THR A 129 34.07 11.42 -16.71
C THR A 129 34.37 10.92 -18.12
N ALA A 130 33.39 10.97 -19.03
CA ALA A 130 33.55 10.57 -20.41
C ALA A 130 34.59 11.43 -21.15
N GLN A 131 34.58 12.76 -20.94
CA GLN A 131 35.59 13.66 -21.50
C GLN A 131 37.00 13.34 -20.98
N LYS A 132 37.14 13.12 -19.66
CA LYS A 132 38.42 12.74 -19.05
C LYS A 132 38.94 11.41 -19.62
N GLN A 133 38.07 10.40 -19.73
CA GLN A 133 38.42 9.10 -20.30
C GLN A 133 38.80 9.21 -21.77
N SER A 134 38.06 10.00 -22.56
CA SER A 134 38.39 10.26 -23.97
C SER A 134 39.76 10.90 -24.11
N LYS A 135 40.08 11.91 -23.28
CA LYS A 135 41.40 12.54 -23.28
C LYS A 135 42.51 11.55 -22.94
N MET A 136 42.33 10.76 -21.88
CA MET A 136 43.30 9.72 -21.50
C MET A 136 43.50 8.70 -22.62
N MET A 137 42.42 8.26 -23.27
CA MET A 137 42.49 7.31 -24.39
C MET A 137 43.25 7.89 -25.58
N LEU A 138 43.07 9.18 -25.90
CA LEU A 138 43.82 9.87 -26.95
C LEU A 138 45.31 10.00 -26.62
N GLU A 139 45.64 10.35 -25.37
CA GLU A 139 47.04 10.43 -24.91
C GLU A 139 47.73 9.06 -24.96
N ASP A 140 47.05 8.01 -24.52
CA ASP A 140 47.57 6.64 -24.60
C ASP A 140 47.72 6.16 -26.04
N ALA A 141 46.76 6.48 -26.93
CA ALA A 141 46.86 6.16 -28.34
C ALA A 141 48.06 6.84 -29.00
N LYS A 142 48.31 8.13 -28.71
CA LYS A 142 49.50 8.85 -29.18
C LYS A 142 50.79 8.19 -28.71
N ARG A 143 50.90 7.90 -27.41
CA ARG A 143 52.07 7.22 -26.84
C ARG A 143 52.32 5.86 -27.50
N ARG A 144 51.25 5.10 -27.78
CA ARG A 144 51.35 3.81 -28.50
C ARG A 144 51.83 4.01 -29.93
N ILE A 145 51.30 4.99 -30.65
CA ILE A 145 51.73 5.32 -32.02
C ILE A 145 53.22 5.67 -32.04
N ASP A 146 53.68 6.52 -31.13
CA ASP A 146 55.10 6.89 -31.04
C ASP A 146 56.00 5.68 -30.79
N THR A 147 55.56 4.79 -29.90
CA THR A 147 56.26 3.54 -29.60
C THR A 147 56.31 2.62 -30.82
N TYR A 148 55.19 2.43 -31.52
CA TYR A 148 55.14 1.65 -32.76
C TYR A 148 56.01 2.27 -33.85
N PHE A 149 56.03 3.58 -33.98
CA PHE A 149 56.85 4.29 -34.97
C PHE A 149 58.35 4.06 -34.71
N ILE A 150 58.79 4.16 -33.45
CA ILE A 150 60.18 3.87 -33.08
C ILE A 150 60.54 2.42 -33.37
N GLN A 151 59.66 1.47 -33.00
CA GLN A 151 59.87 0.05 -33.28
C GLN A 151 59.94 -0.25 -34.78
N ALA A 152 59.02 0.31 -35.57
CA ALA A 152 58.99 0.15 -37.03
C ALA A 152 60.26 0.74 -37.66
N LYS A 153 60.70 1.92 -37.22
CA LYS A 153 61.94 2.55 -37.69
C LYS A 153 63.17 1.69 -37.38
N ASN A 154 63.26 1.14 -36.17
CA ASN A 154 64.38 0.28 -35.78
C ASN A 154 64.39 -1.03 -36.57
N LYS A 155 63.22 -1.64 -36.78
CA LYS A 155 63.07 -2.84 -37.61
C LYS A 155 63.49 -2.56 -39.06
N PHE A 156 62.98 -1.48 -39.65
CA PHE A 156 63.33 -1.06 -41.01
C PHE A 156 64.84 -0.79 -41.17
N ARG A 157 65.46 -0.15 -40.17
CA ARG A 157 66.91 0.07 -40.17
C ARG A 157 67.68 -1.25 -40.14
N GLY A 158 67.24 -2.23 -39.35
CA GLY A 158 67.80 -3.58 -39.34
C GLY A 158 67.72 -4.24 -40.71
N GLU A 159 66.52 -4.25 -41.32
CA GLU A 159 66.30 -4.82 -42.66
C GLU A 159 67.18 -4.15 -43.74
N MET A 160 67.38 -2.82 -43.66
CA MET A 160 68.28 -2.13 -44.60
C MET A 160 69.75 -2.50 -44.39
N ILE A 161 70.19 -2.68 -43.15
CA ILE A 161 71.56 -3.11 -42.84
C ILE A 161 71.78 -4.54 -43.36
N ASP A 162 70.84 -5.45 -43.08
CA ASP A 162 70.91 -6.83 -43.56
C ASP A 162 70.98 -6.88 -45.09
N ARG A 163 70.14 -6.08 -45.78
CA ARG A 163 70.17 -6.01 -47.25
C ARG A 163 71.46 -5.39 -47.81
N ALA A 164 72.04 -4.42 -47.11
CA ALA A 164 73.32 -3.83 -47.49
C ALA A 164 74.47 -4.84 -47.32
N ILE A 165 74.44 -5.65 -46.24
CA ILE A 165 75.39 -6.75 -46.01
C ILE A 165 75.24 -7.80 -47.11
N ASP A 166 74.02 -8.23 -47.44
CA ASP A 166 73.77 -9.18 -48.53
C ASP A 166 74.38 -8.69 -49.86
N LEU A 167 74.13 -7.41 -50.19
CA LEU A 167 74.66 -6.80 -51.42
C LEU A 167 76.19 -6.72 -51.39
N ALA A 168 76.78 -6.40 -50.24
CA ALA A 168 78.22 -6.36 -50.05
C ALA A 168 78.84 -7.76 -50.19
N ILE A 169 78.25 -8.79 -49.59
CA ILE A 169 78.68 -10.19 -49.74
C ILE A 169 78.60 -10.64 -51.20
N GLU A 170 77.57 -10.22 -51.94
CA GLU A 170 77.43 -10.56 -53.36
C GLU A 170 78.47 -9.83 -54.24
N ARG A 171 78.83 -8.59 -53.90
CA ARG A 171 79.63 -7.70 -54.75
C ARG A 171 81.13 -7.70 -54.42
N ILE A 172 81.53 -7.77 -53.15
CA ILE A 172 82.94 -7.74 -52.71
C ILE A 172 83.80 -8.80 -53.43
N PRO A 173 83.38 -10.07 -53.55
CA PRO A 173 84.19 -11.08 -54.25
C PRO A 173 84.42 -10.78 -55.74
N LYS A 174 83.53 -9.99 -56.37
CA LYS A 174 83.61 -9.63 -57.79
C LYS A 174 84.51 -8.43 -58.06
N GLU A 175 84.78 -7.60 -57.06
CA GLU A 175 85.49 -6.31 -57.20
C GLU A 175 86.85 -6.30 -56.46
N ILE A 176 87.18 -7.33 -55.66
CA ILE A 176 88.43 -7.39 -54.89
C ILE A 176 89.63 -7.74 -55.78
N THR A 177 90.74 -7.01 -55.61
CA THR A 177 91.98 -7.21 -56.39
C THR A 177 93.04 -7.97 -55.60
N ALA A 178 94.11 -8.44 -56.27
CA ALA A 178 95.19 -9.18 -55.61
C ALA A 178 95.97 -8.31 -54.60
N GLU A 179 96.16 -7.03 -54.89
CA GLU A 179 96.81 -6.05 -53.98
C GLU A 179 95.97 -5.81 -52.72
N ASP A 180 94.63 -5.78 -52.83
CA ASP A 180 93.74 -5.65 -51.68
C ASP A 180 93.86 -6.86 -50.74
N ASN A 181 93.96 -8.08 -51.28
CA ASN A 181 94.13 -9.29 -50.48
C ASN A 181 95.47 -9.32 -49.72
N GLU A 182 96.56 -8.90 -50.36
CA GLU A 182 97.87 -8.81 -49.71
C GLU A 182 97.85 -7.80 -48.57
N LYS A 183 97.27 -6.61 -48.81
CA LYS A 183 97.09 -5.58 -47.79
C LYS A 183 96.25 -6.07 -46.61
N LEU A 184 95.11 -6.71 -46.86
CA LEU A 184 94.25 -7.28 -45.81
C LEU A 184 94.97 -8.35 -44.99
N THR A 185 95.82 -9.15 -45.63
CA THR A 185 96.63 -10.18 -44.95
C THR A 185 97.65 -9.55 -44.01
N ILE A 186 98.36 -8.51 -44.46
CA ILE A 186 99.31 -7.75 -43.64
C ILE A 186 98.60 -7.08 -42.46
N GLU A 187 97.44 -6.48 -42.70
CA GLU A 187 96.65 -5.82 -41.66
C GLU A 187 96.19 -6.82 -40.59
N TYR A 188 95.68 -7.98 -40.98
CA TYR A 188 95.28 -9.05 -40.05
C TYR A 188 96.45 -9.55 -39.20
N ILE A 189 97.61 -9.80 -39.81
CA ILE A 189 98.83 -10.25 -39.10
C ILE A 189 99.31 -9.20 -38.10
N THR A 190 99.13 -7.91 -38.42
CA THR A 190 99.52 -6.79 -37.54
C THR A 190 98.55 -6.62 -36.38
N LEU A 191 97.26 -6.91 -36.57
CA LEU A 191 96.22 -6.78 -35.54
C LEU A 191 96.18 -7.95 -34.54
N VAL A 192 96.67 -9.13 -34.94
CA VAL A 192 96.72 -10.35 -34.12
C VAL A 192 98.04 -10.48 -33.32
N LYS A 193 99.02 -9.62 -33.62
CA LYS A 193 100.22 -9.42 -32.78
C LYS A 193 99.95 -8.44 -31.65
#